data_AF-A0A948HXD2-F1
#
_entry.id   AF-A0A948HXD2-F1
#
_cell.length_a   1.000
_cell.length_b   1.000
_cell.length_c   1.000
_cell.angle_alpha   90.00
_cell.angle_beta   90.00
_cell.angle_gamma   90.00
#
_symmetry.space_group_name_H-M   'P 1'
#
loop_
_entity.id
_entity.type
_entity.pdbx_description
1 polymer ?
#
loop_
_entity_poly.entity_id
_entity_poly.type
_entity_poly.pdbx_seq_one_letter_code
_entity_poly.pdbx_strand_id
1 'polypeptide(L)' 'MSIEQFERLGLWLGLGVLYIFIILAIRDVLKKSNAPKLGQFFVWLVLFLSPAVFVIKSIVPYFIE' A
#
# COMPACT_ATOMS: atom_id res chain seq x y z
N MET A 1 25.56 -3.76 8.99
CA MET A 1 24.32 -2.98 8.86
C MET A 1 24.45 -1.80 9.80
N SER A 2 24.36 -0.56 9.31
CA SER A 2 24.32 0.60 10.20
C SER A 2 22.98 0.66 10.95
N ILE A 3 22.93 1.37 12.08
CA ILE A 3 21.67 1.63 12.83
C ILE A 3 20.60 2.20 11.87
N GLU A 4 20.98 3.15 11.02
CA GLU A 4 20.06 3.74 10.04
C GLU A 4 19.51 2.75 9.00
N GLN A 5 20.30 1.74 8.60
CA GLN A 5 19.82 0.70 7.69
C GLN A 5 18.83 -0.22 8.38
N PHE A 6 19.08 -0.54 9.66
CA PHE A 6 18.17 -1.34 10.47
C PHE A 6 16.85 -0.61 10.72
N GLU A 7 16.89 0.68 11.09
CA GLU A 7 15.71 1.52 11.28
C GLU A 7 14.89 1.66 9.99
N ARG A 8 15.54 1.92 8.85
CA ARG A 8 14.87 1.94 7.54
C ARG A 8 14.19 0.61 7.24
N LEU A 9 14.89 -0.51 7.40
CA LEU A 9 14.32 -1.82 7.13
C LEU A 9 13.12 -2.11 8.05
N GLY A 10 13.22 -1.78 9.34
CA GLY A 10 12.14 -1.92 10.31
C GLY A 10 10.92 -1.06 9.96
N LEU A 11 11.13 0.19 9.51
CA LEU A 11 10.08 1.07 9.02
C LEU A 11 9.35 0.48 7.81
N TRP A 12 10.11 0.01 6.81
CA TRP A 12 9.54 -0.60 5.60
C TRP A 12 8.78 -1.89 5.90
N LEU A 13 9.32 -2.76 6.76
CA LEU A 13 8.64 -3.97 7.22
C LEU A 13 7.36 -3.64 8.00
N GLY A 14 7.43 -2.72 8.96
CA GLY A 14 6.28 -2.30 9.77
C GLY A 14 5.17 -1.71 8.91
N LEU A 15 5.52 -0.82 7.98
CA LEU A 15 4.58 -0.23 7.04
C LEU A 15 3.98 -1.29 6.09
N GLY A 16 4.80 -2.23 5.62
CA GLY A 16 4.35 -3.34 4.78
C GLY A 16 3.36 -4.26 5.50
N VAL A 17 3.64 -4.64 6.74
CA VAL A 17 2.74 -5.43 7.58
C VAL A 17 1.43 -4.69 7.85
N LEU A 18 1.50 -3.40 8.18
CA LEU A 18 0.31 -2.56 8.35
C LEU A 18 -0.54 -2.52 7.07
N TYR A 19 0.10 -2.36 5.91
CA TYR A 19 -0.59 -2.31 4.63
C TYR A 19 -1.30 -3.65 4.30
N ILE A 20 -0.67 -4.78 4.64
CA ILE A 20 -1.30 -6.10 4.55
C ILE A 20 -2.56 -6.17 5.43
N PHE A 21 -2.48 -5.71 6.68
CA PHE A 21 -3.65 -5.67 7.57
C PHE A 21 -4.77 -4.80 7.01
N ILE A 22 -4.46 -3.67 6.38
CA ILE A 22 -5.45 -2.82 5.71
C ILE A 22 -6.12 -3.58 4.55
N ILE A 23 -5.34 -4.23 3.68
CA ILE A 23 -5.90 -5.03 2.57
C ILE A 23 -6.84 -6.12 3.12
N LEU A 24 -6.43 -6.83 4.16
CA LEU A 24 -7.24 -7.88 4.79
C LEU A 24 -8.53 -7.31 5.39
N ALA A 25 -8.45 -6.19 6.11
CA ALA A 25 -9.60 -5.51 6.70
C ALA A 25 -10.58 -5.02 5.62
N ILE A 26 -10.08 -4.42 4.54
CA ILE A 26 -10.92 -3.99 3.42
C ILE A 26 -11.59 -5.19 2.76
N ARG A 27 -10.84 -6.27 2.50
CA ARG A 27 -11.42 -7.49 1.92
C ARG A 27 -12.54 -8.06 2.78
N ASP A 28 -12.40 -7.99 4.10
CA ASP A 28 -13.43 -8.43 5.04
C ASP A 28 -14.66 -7.49 5.01
N VAL A 29 -14.44 -6.17 5.04
CA VAL A 29 -15.50 -5.16 4.93
C VAL A 29 -16.27 -5.27 3.62
N LEU A 30 -15.59 -5.48 2.49
CA LEU A 30 -16.23 -5.65 1.18
C LEU A 30 -17.10 -6.90 1.12
N LYS A 31 -16.65 -8.01 1.73
CA LYS A 31 -17.46 -9.24 1.85
C LYS A 31 -18.67 -9.03 2.75
N LYS A 32 -18.49 -8.36 3.90
CA LYS A 32 -19.54 -8.19 4.91
C LYS A 32 -20.60 -7.16 4.52
N SER A 33 -20.21 -6.10 3.81
CA SER A 33 -21.12 -5.07 3.32
C SER A 33 -21.93 -5.49 2.09
N ASN A 34 -21.62 -6.65 1.48
CA ASN A 34 -22.22 -7.11 0.24
C ASN A 34 -22.18 -6.03 -0.87
N ALA A 35 -21.06 -5.28 -0.90
CA ALA A 35 -20.94 -4.08 -1.73
C ALA A 35 -21.09 -4.42 -3.22
N PRO A 36 -21.80 -3.59 -4.01
CA PRO A 36 -21.92 -3.79 -5.45
C PRO A 36 -20.55 -3.78 -6.12
N LYS A 37 -20.41 -4.52 -7.24
CA LYS A 37 -19.13 -4.70 -7.95
C LYS A 37 -18.42 -3.38 -8.29
N LEU A 38 -19.18 -2.33 -8.58
CA LEU A 38 -18.64 -0.99 -8.84
C LEU A 38 -17.98 -0.37 -7.59
N GLY A 39 -18.59 -0.51 -6.42
CA GLY A 39 -18.02 -0.03 -5.15
C GLY A 39 -16.76 -0.78 -4.77
N GLN A 40 -16.74 -2.10 -4.96
CA GLN A 40 -15.54 -2.91 -4.75
C GLN A 40 -14.39 -2.45 -5.66
N PHE A 41 -14.66 -2.16 -6.93
CA PHE A 41 -13.66 -1.66 -7.86
C PHE A 41 -13.01 -0.35 -7.40
N PHE A 42 -13.81 0.64 -6.99
CA PHE A 42 -13.27 1.93 -6.51
C PHE A 42 -12.46 1.80 -5.24
N VAL A 43 -12.87 0.92 -4.32
CA VAL A 43 -12.12 0.66 -3.08
C VAL A 43 -10.74 0.07 -3.39
N TRP A 44 -10.67 -0.91 -4.30
CA TRP A 44 -9.39 -1.46 -4.73
C TRP A 44 -8.55 -0.43 -5.50
N LEU A 45 -9.17 0.39 -6.35
CA LEU A 45 -8.46 1.44 -7.09
C LEU A 45 -7.82 2.48 -6.16
N VAL A 46 -8.57 3.01 -5.19
CA VAL A 46 -8.06 3.95 -4.20
C VAL A 46 -7.00 3.33 -3.29
N LEU A 47 -7.18 2.06 -2.90
CA LEU A 47 -6.22 1.34 -2.07
C LEU A 47 -4.84 1.23 -2.74
N PHE A 48 -4.80 0.92 -4.03
CA PHE A 48 -3.56 0.83 -4.81
C PHE A 48 -3.01 2.18 -5.26
N LEU A 49 -3.82 3.24 -5.25
CA LEU A 49 -3.39 4.57 -5.66
C LEU A 49 -2.25 5.12 -4.79
N SER A 50 -2.33 4.90 -3.47
CA SER A 50 -1.29 5.34 -2.52
C SER A 50 0.09 4.73 -2.82
N PRO A 51 0.27 3.40 -2.85
CA PRO A 51 1.56 2.82 -3.19
C PRO A 51 1.96 3.10 -4.64
N ALA A 52 1.02 3.21 -5.59
CA ALA A 52 1.36 3.54 -6.98
C ALA A 52 2.04 4.93 -7.09
N VAL A 53 1.52 5.95 -6.41
CA VAL A 53 2.14 7.28 -6.37
C VAL A 53 3.51 7.24 -5.69
N PHE A 54 3.64 6.45 -4.62
CA PHE A 54 4.92 6.27 -3.94
C PHE A 54 5.96 5.65 -4.87
N VAL A 55 5.57 4.58 -5.59
CA VAL A 55 6.43 3.89 -6.56
C VAL A 55 6.85 4.83 -7.68
N ILE A 56 5.93 5.59 -8.26
CA ILE A 56 6.24 6.59 -9.30
C ILE A 56 7.25 7.61 -8.78
N LYS A 57 7.02 8.18 -7.58
CA LYS A 57 7.96 9.12 -6.96
C LYS A 57 9.34 8.52 -6.69
N SER A 58 9.41 7.23 -6.35
CA SER A 58 10.68 6.56 -6.11
C SER A 58 11.44 6.21 -7.39
N ILE A 59 10.73 5.99 -8.51
CA ILE A 59 11.32 5.51 -9.77
C ILE A 59 11.65 6.65 -10.73
N VAL A 60 10.78 7.65 -10.85
CA VAL A 60 10.95 8.77 -11.81
C VAL A 60 12.29 9.49 -11.68
N PRO A 61 12.81 9.78 -10.47
CA PRO A 61 14.12 10.41 -10.31
C PRO A 61 15.26 9.62 -10.97
N TYR A 62 15.24 8.28 -10.91
CA TYR A 62 16.27 7.42 -11.51
C TYR A 62 16.33 7.47 -13.05
N PHE A 63 15.30 7.99 -13.71
CA PHE A 63 15.25 8.07 -15.18
C PHE A 63 15.42 9.50 -15.71
N ILE A 64 15.29 10.52 -14.85
CA ILE A 64 15.35 11.93 -15.23
C ILE A 64 16.65 12.60 -14.74
N GLU A 65 17.31 12.06 -13.71
CA GLU A 65 18.74 12.31 -13.40
C GLU A 65 19.66 11.36 -14.18
#